data_AF-A0A926AVK8-F1
#
_entry.id   AF-A0A926AVK8-F1
#
_cell.length_a   1.000
_cell.length_b   1.000
_cell.length_c   1.000
_cell.angle_alpha   90.00
_cell.angle_beta   90.00
_cell.angle_gamma   90.00
#
_symmetry.space_group_name_H-M   'P 1'
#
loop_
_entity.id
_entity.type
_entity.pdbx_description
1 polymer ?
#
loop_
_entity_poly.entity_id
_entity_poly.type
_entity_poly.pdbx_seq_one_letter_code
_entity_poly.pdbx_strand_id
1 'polypeptide(L)'
;MNRLLVALSGVLLFVASGTGSLADDEARVEFNRDIRPILSDNCFACHGPDEKTRQAGLRFDVAELAKTKLASGGTALVPGKLGESELARRIVAIDPNQHMPPADSGKRLTARQIELLKRWIEQGAEYQPHWSFVTPKRPVVPTLGATGEGLRSPVLVEGTGGSKQPPVAPRGAGLLHWPLNPIDNFVLDRLEREGLSPSPPAEKERLVRRVTLDLTGVPPTLGEVDEFLADAAPDAYDRLVDRLLASPRYGERMTLDWLDAARFADTHGFNNDTTRYMWRWRDWTINAFNSGMPFDQFVTEQLAGDLLPTPTLDQRIATGFNRNHVINSEGGIIPEEYRVEYVADRVHTTATILLGLSMGCARCHDHKFDPLTQREYYQFFAFFNQLNEQGEAGRVGNAEPTIKAPTPEQIVRRAALSQQLASLDDTLKQRITRATETMSEWEPKLRAAASSGGAAPVPLLHWTLNETTGSELTEQRDPTRKGQVVGKAEWTTGKLDGALKFDGSTHVEAGDLANFDRTDKFSYGAWVNVADKEAATVLSRMDDATAFRGYDLLLVGGKLTAHLVYRWPDEALHVVSKTEVPIGKWTHVFATYDGSSKAEGFKLYIDG
;
A
#
# COMPACT_ATOMS: atom_id res chain seq x y z
N MET A 1 -67.46 -23.54 -25.90
CA MET A 1 -68.50 -22.99 -26.79
C MET A 1 -68.23 -21.49 -26.93
N ASN A 2 -67.54 -21.06 -27.99
CA ASN A 2 -68.09 -20.55 -29.27
C ASN A 2 -68.93 -19.27 -29.07
N ARG A 3 -68.75 -18.12 -29.74
CA ARG A 3 -68.03 -17.61 -30.94
C ARG A 3 -68.03 -16.05 -30.83
N LEU A 4 -67.02 -15.26 -31.21
CA LEU A 4 -66.51 -14.89 -32.55
C LEU A 4 -67.42 -13.90 -33.35
N LEU A 5 -66.93 -12.66 -33.58
CA LEU A 5 -67.10 -11.73 -34.74
C LEU A 5 -66.64 -10.30 -34.32
N VAL A 6 -65.45 -9.79 -34.67
CA VAL A 6 -64.91 -9.23 -35.96
C VAL A 6 -65.33 -7.79 -36.25
N ALA A 7 -64.34 -6.88 -36.24
CA ALA A 7 -64.13 -5.73 -37.14
C ALA A 7 -62.72 -5.13 -36.86
N LEU A 8 -61.64 -5.66 -37.47
CA LEU A 8 -60.92 -5.11 -38.63
C LEU A 8 -61.02 -3.58 -38.85
N SER A 9 -59.92 -2.85 -38.63
CA SER A 9 -59.13 -2.15 -39.67
C SER A 9 -58.28 -1.02 -39.06
N GLY A 10 -56.98 -0.99 -39.39
CA GLY A 10 -56.13 0.20 -39.14
C GLY A 10 -54.72 -0.05 -38.61
N VAL A 11 -53.99 -1.07 -39.08
CA VAL A 11 -52.54 -1.14 -38.88
C VAL A 11 -51.88 -0.20 -39.88
N LEU A 12 -51.48 1.00 -39.44
CA LEU A 12 -50.53 1.82 -40.17
C LEU A 12 -49.12 1.28 -39.91
N LEU A 13 -48.61 0.49 -40.86
CA LEU A 13 -47.19 0.21 -40.98
C LEU A 13 -46.48 1.53 -41.34
N PHE A 14 -45.81 2.15 -40.37
CA PHE A 14 -44.71 3.06 -40.67
C PHE A 14 -43.48 2.19 -40.98
N VAL A 15 -43.29 1.90 -42.28
CA VAL A 15 -41.99 1.44 -42.78
C VAL A 15 -41.07 2.67 -42.73
N ALA A 16 -40.39 2.85 -41.60
CA ALA A 16 -39.25 3.75 -41.55
C ALA A 16 -38.10 3.08 -42.32
N SER A 17 -38.01 3.38 -43.61
CA SER A 17 -36.82 3.16 -44.41
C SER A 17 -35.70 4.04 -43.85
N GLY A 18 -35.02 3.56 -42.81
CA GLY A 18 -33.83 4.18 -42.27
C GLY A 18 -32.68 4.01 -43.25
N THR A 19 -32.64 4.83 -44.30
CA THR A 19 -31.41 5.12 -45.01
C THR A 19 -30.53 5.89 -44.03
N GLY A 20 -29.59 5.19 -43.39
CA GLY A 20 -28.55 5.82 -42.58
C GLY A 20 -27.89 6.92 -43.42
N SER A 21 -28.01 8.16 -42.96
CA SER A 21 -27.39 9.32 -43.60
C SER A 21 -25.88 9.11 -43.67
N LEU A 22 -25.36 9.04 -44.89
CA LEU A 22 -23.93 9.01 -45.23
C LEU A 22 -23.34 10.42 -45.10
N ALA A 23 -23.32 10.98 -43.88
CA ALA A 23 -22.80 12.32 -43.61
C ALA A 23 -21.54 12.28 -42.73
N ASP A 24 -20.56 11.47 -43.13
CA ASP A 24 -19.22 11.38 -42.49
C ASP A 24 -18.11 11.66 -43.52
N ASP A 25 -18.41 12.52 -44.50
CA ASP A 25 -17.80 12.50 -45.84
C ASP A 25 -16.54 13.36 -46.04
N GLU A 26 -16.02 14.04 -45.00
CA GLU A 26 -14.78 14.84 -45.13
C GLU A 26 -13.84 14.81 -43.90
N ALA A 27 -14.16 14.04 -42.86
CA ALA A 27 -13.28 13.97 -41.69
C ALA A 27 -12.00 13.19 -42.03
N ARG A 28 -10.84 13.74 -41.63
CA ARG A 28 -9.56 13.01 -41.65
C ARG A 28 -9.74 11.69 -40.90
N VAL A 29 -9.35 10.59 -41.54
CA VAL A 29 -9.40 9.27 -40.93
C VAL A 29 -8.25 9.17 -39.94
N GLU A 30 -8.58 8.92 -38.67
CA GLU A 30 -7.60 8.85 -37.59
C GLU A 30 -7.26 7.39 -37.29
N PHE A 31 -5.97 7.07 -37.25
CA PHE A 31 -5.54 5.70 -37.04
C PHE A 31 -6.07 5.10 -35.74
N ASN A 32 -5.94 5.80 -34.61
CA ASN A 32 -6.36 5.26 -33.32
C ASN A 32 -7.88 5.11 -33.18
N ARG A 33 -8.64 6.08 -33.71
CA ARG A 33 -10.10 6.11 -33.60
C ARG A 33 -10.76 5.14 -34.59
N ASP A 34 -10.32 5.18 -35.84
CA ASP A 34 -11.06 4.57 -36.96
C ASP A 34 -10.42 3.27 -37.45
N ILE A 35 -9.09 3.17 -37.48
CA ILE A 35 -8.37 2.10 -38.21
C ILE A 35 -7.86 1.00 -37.30
N ARG A 36 -7.21 1.36 -36.19
CA ARG A 36 -6.63 0.42 -35.24
C ARG A 36 -7.66 -0.58 -34.71
N PRO A 37 -8.91 -0.22 -34.36
CA PRO A 37 -9.93 -1.19 -33.98
C PRO A 37 -10.22 -2.20 -35.10
N ILE A 38 -10.29 -1.74 -36.35
CA ILE A 38 -10.55 -2.60 -37.51
C ILE A 38 -9.41 -3.62 -37.68
N LEU A 39 -8.16 -3.16 -37.65
CA LEU A 39 -6.99 -4.03 -37.81
C LEU A 39 -6.82 -4.99 -36.62
N SER A 40 -7.09 -4.51 -35.40
CA SER A 40 -7.07 -5.32 -34.18
C SER A 40 -8.05 -6.49 -34.26
N ASP A 41 -9.30 -6.21 -34.66
CA ASP A 41 -10.38 -7.19 -34.64
C ASP A 41 -10.31 -8.20 -35.78
N ASN A 42 -9.73 -7.80 -36.92
CA ASN A 42 -9.80 -8.55 -38.18
C ASN A 42 -8.45 -9.00 -38.73
N CYS A 43 -7.32 -8.42 -38.29
CA CYS A 43 -6.02 -8.64 -38.95
C CYS A 43 -4.91 -9.09 -37.99
N PHE A 44 -4.83 -8.56 -36.76
CA PHE A 44 -3.68 -8.80 -35.86
C PHE A 44 -3.52 -10.26 -35.41
N ALA A 45 -4.57 -11.08 -35.51
CA ALA A 45 -4.47 -12.50 -35.19
C ALA A 45 -3.47 -13.25 -36.10
N CYS A 46 -3.36 -12.87 -37.38
CA CYS A 46 -2.44 -13.50 -38.34
C CYS A 46 -1.31 -12.56 -38.79
N HIS A 47 -1.48 -11.25 -38.61
CA HIS A 47 -0.56 -10.21 -39.08
C HIS A 47 -0.21 -9.19 -37.98
N GLY A 48 -0.09 -9.68 -36.74
CA GLY A 48 0.22 -8.89 -35.55
C GLY A 48 1.46 -9.41 -34.80
N PRO A 49 1.61 -9.08 -33.52
CA PRO A 49 2.86 -9.29 -32.78
C PRO A 49 3.18 -10.74 -32.45
N ASP A 50 2.22 -11.67 -32.41
CA ASP A 50 2.49 -13.07 -32.11
C ASP A 50 3.21 -13.78 -33.26
N GLU A 51 4.47 -14.17 -33.06
CA GLU A 51 5.29 -14.88 -34.05
C GLU A 51 4.76 -16.26 -34.42
N LYS A 52 4.08 -16.95 -33.51
CA LYS A 52 3.65 -18.34 -33.72
C LYS A 52 2.49 -18.44 -34.71
N THR A 53 1.69 -17.39 -34.80
CA THR A 53 0.52 -17.29 -35.70
C THR A 53 0.78 -16.38 -36.90
N ARG A 54 1.94 -15.73 -36.96
CA ARG A 54 2.27 -14.72 -37.97
C ARG A 54 2.40 -15.32 -39.36
N GLN A 55 1.63 -14.78 -40.29
CA GLN A 55 1.64 -15.16 -41.69
C GLN A 55 2.35 -14.11 -42.55
N ALA A 56 3.06 -14.59 -43.57
CA ALA A 56 3.76 -13.79 -44.59
C ALA A 56 4.79 -12.78 -44.05
N GLY A 57 5.19 -12.89 -42.77
CA GLY A 57 6.08 -11.92 -42.11
C GLY A 57 5.48 -10.51 -41.95
N LEU A 58 4.18 -10.34 -42.21
CA LEU A 58 3.51 -9.05 -42.20
C LEU A 58 3.08 -8.65 -40.77
N ARG A 59 3.27 -7.37 -40.44
CA ARG A 59 2.97 -6.76 -39.14
C ARG A 59 2.19 -5.46 -39.34
N PHE A 60 0.86 -5.49 -39.18
CA PHE A 60 0.03 -4.28 -39.27
C PHE A 60 0.09 -3.42 -38.02
N ASP A 61 0.57 -3.96 -36.91
CA ASP A 61 0.76 -3.27 -35.63
C ASP A 61 2.05 -2.41 -35.60
N VAL A 62 2.96 -2.60 -36.57
CA VAL A 62 4.19 -1.81 -36.71
C VAL A 62 4.18 -1.07 -38.04
N ALA A 63 4.05 0.25 -37.98
CA ALA A 63 3.90 1.12 -39.15
C ALA A 63 4.96 0.88 -40.24
N GLU A 64 6.24 0.82 -39.83
CA GLU A 64 7.36 0.61 -40.75
C GLU A 64 7.26 -0.74 -41.46
N LEU A 65 6.96 -1.81 -40.72
CA LEU A 65 6.87 -3.15 -41.29
C LEU A 65 5.65 -3.31 -42.21
N ALA A 66 4.52 -2.70 -41.87
CA ALA A 66 3.33 -2.69 -42.72
C ALA A 66 3.55 -2.01 -44.08
N LYS A 67 4.55 -1.11 -44.16
CA LYS A 67 4.92 -0.33 -45.36
C LYS A 67 6.13 -0.91 -46.10
N THR A 68 6.73 -1.99 -45.60
CA THR A 68 7.86 -2.65 -46.27
C THR A 68 7.41 -3.69 -47.30
N LYS A 69 8.29 -3.93 -48.28
CA LYS A 69 8.07 -4.95 -49.30
C LYS A 69 8.13 -6.35 -48.67
N LEU A 70 7.08 -7.14 -48.88
CA LEU A 70 6.99 -8.52 -48.41
C LEU A 70 7.78 -9.46 -49.32
N ALA A 71 8.07 -10.68 -48.85
CA ALA A 71 8.73 -11.72 -49.63
C ALA A 71 7.97 -12.09 -50.92
N SER A 72 6.65 -11.86 -50.97
CA SER A 72 5.82 -12.03 -52.15
C SER A 72 6.07 -10.98 -53.25
N GLY A 73 6.85 -9.94 -52.96
CA GLY A 73 7.15 -8.84 -53.87
C GLY A 73 6.16 -7.67 -53.81
N GLY A 74 5.03 -7.81 -53.12
CA GLY A 74 4.07 -6.73 -52.89
C GLY A 74 4.28 -5.99 -51.56
N THR A 75 3.60 -4.86 -51.39
CA THR A 75 3.62 -4.06 -50.16
C THR A 75 2.19 -3.98 -49.60
N ALA A 76 2.01 -4.23 -48.31
CA ALA A 76 0.66 -4.24 -47.72
C ALA A 76 0.02 -2.85 -47.75
N LEU A 77 0.79 -1.81 -47.38
CA LEU A 77 0.37 -0.42 -47.38
C LEU A 77 1.36 0.44 -48.18
N VAL A 78 0.90 1.05 -49.25
CA VAL A 78 1.64 2.08 -50.00
C VAL A 78 0.96 3.43 -49.76
N PRO A 79 1.55 4.32 -48.95
CA PRO A 79 0.97 5.63 -48.62
C PRO A 79 0.49 6.40 -49.85
N GLY A 80 -0.77 6.82 -49.86
CA GLY A 80 -1.38 7.62 -50.93
C GLY A 80 -1.71 6.84 -52.20
N LYS A 81 -1.39 5.54 -52.27
CA LYS A 81 -1.54 4.74 -53.49
C LYS A 81 -2.38 3.51 -53.24
N LEU A 82 -3.70 3.68 -53.36
CA LEU A 82 -4.66 2.61 -53.14
C LEU A 82 -4.42 1.40 -54.06
N GLY A 83 -4.16 1.64 -55.35
CA GLY A 83 -3.95 0.57 -56.35
C GLY A 83 -2.64 -0.22 -56.18
N GLU A 84 -1.65 0.34 -55.48
CA GLU A 84 -0.37 -0.34 -55.19
C GLU A 84 -0.38 -1.05 -53.82
N SER A 85 -1.44 -0.87 -53.02
CA SER A 85 -1.56 -1.43 -51.67
C SER A 85 -2.25 -2.79 -51.67
N GLU A 86 -1.54 -3.86 -51.30
CA GLU A 86 -2.12 -5.21 -51.25
C GLU A 86 -3.29 -5.31 -50.27
N LEU A 87 -3.31 -4.55 -49.17
CA LEU A 87 -4.45 -4.54 -48.25
C LEU A 87 -5.74 -4.14 -48.97
N ALA A 88 -5.71 -3.03 -49.73
CA ALA A 88 -6.87 -2.53 -50.45
C ALA A 88 -7.38 -3.51 -51.52
N ARG A 89 -6.47 -4.24 -52.17
CA ARG A 89 -6.81 -5.29 -53.16
C ARG A 89 -7.46 -6.50 -52.51
N ARG A 90 -6.92 -6.96 -51.38
CA ARG A 90 -7.33 -8.22 -50.72
C ARG A 90 -8.64 -8.11 -49.94
N ILE A 91 -8.94 -6.95 -49.36
CA ILE A 91 -10.21 -6.75 -48.61
C ILE A 91 -11.47 -6.69 -49.49
N VAL A 92 -11.31 -6.64 -50.81
CA VAL A 92 -12.41 -6.68 -51.79
C VAL A 92 -12.27 -7.79 -52.82
N ALA A 93 -11.29 -8.69 -52.67
CA ALA A 93 -11.03 -9.74 -53.64
C ALA A 93 -12.17 -10.77 -53.67
N ILE A 94 -12.59 -11.19 -54.86
CA ILE A 94 -13.64 -12.21 -55.01
C ILE A 94 -13.05 -13.62 -54.86
N ASP A 95 -11.78 -13.82 -55.26
CA ASP A 95 -11.07 -15.09 -55.13
C ASP A 95 -10.87 -15.44 -53.64
N PRO A 96 -11.44 -16.56 -53.15
CA PRO A 96 -11.32 -16.97 -51.75
C PRO A 96 -9.87 -17.13 -51.26
N ASN A 97 -8.92 -17.43 -52.16
CA ASN A 97 -7.50 -17.59 -51.82
C ASN A 97 -6.76 -16.24 -51.70
N GLN A 98 -7.37 -15.15 -52.16
CA GLN A 98 -6.81 -13.80 -52.12
C GLN A 98 -7.59 -12.87 -51.18
N HIS A 99 -8.85 -13.19 -50.88
CA HIS A 99 -9.69 -12.43 -49.98
C HIS A 99 -9.18 -12.46 -48.54
N MET A 100 -9.08 -11.28 -47.92
CA MET A 100 -8.70 -11.12 -46.52
C MET A 100 -9.76 -10.29 -45.76
N PRO A 101 -10.16 -10.69 -44.54
CA PRO A 101 -9.78 -11.93 -43.85
C PRO A 101 -10.27 -13.21 -44.58
N PRO A 102 -9.56 -14.34 -44.43
CA PRO A 102 -9.98 -15.62 -45.01
C PRO A 102 -11.33 -16.08 -44.46
N ALA A 103 -12.12 -16.81 -45.26
CA ALA A 103 -13.48 -17.20 -44.86
C ALA A 103 -13.51 -18.12 -43.61
N ASP A 104 -12.49 -18.95 -43.42
CA ASP A 104 -12.30 -19.85 -42.28
C ASP A 104 -11.86 -19.14 -41.00
N SER A 105 -11.42 -17.87 -41.09
CA SER A 105 -11.13 -17.05 -39.90
C SER A 105 -12.39 -16.64 -39.12
N GLY A 106 -13.57 -16.74 -39.75
CA GLY A 106 -14.83 -16.28 -39.16
C GLY A 106 -14.97 -14.75 -39.05
N LYS A 107 -13.99 -13.98 -39.53
CA LYS A 107 -13.98 -12.50 -39.49
C LYS A 107 -14.42 -11.92 -40.83
N ARG A 108 -15.14 -10.79 -40.79
CA ARG A 108 -15.61 -10.08 -41.99
C ARG A 108 -15.62 -8.58 -41.74
N LEU A 109 -15.09 -7.84 -42.72
CA LEU A 109 -15.16 -6.39 -42.72
C LEU A 109 -16.54 -5.92 -43.21
N THR A 110 -17.11 -4.93 -42.52
CA THR A 110 -18.30 -4.23 -43.00
C THR A 110 -17.95 -3.27 -44.14
N ALA A 111 -18.95 -2.86 -44.93
CA ALA A 111 -18.76 -1.88 -46.00
C ALA A 111 -18.11 -0.58 -45.48
N ARG A 112 -18.54 -0.10 -44.30
CA ARG A 112 -17.95 1.09 -43.67
C ARG A 112 -16.48 0.90 -43.31
N GLN A 113 -16.11 -0.27 -42.78
CA GLN A 113 -14.71 -0.56 -42.40
C GLN A 113 -13.80 -0.65 -43.62
N ILE A 114 -14.27 -1.27 -44.71
CA ILE A 114 -13.54 -1.30 -45.99
C ILE A 114 -13.29 0.13 -46.47
N GLU A 115 -14.31 0.97 -46.44
CA GLU A 115 -14.19 2.36 -46.91
C GLU A 115 -13.24 3.19 -46.04
N LEU A 116 -13.27 3.02 -44.72
CA LEU A 116 -12.31 3.67 -43.82
C LEU A 116 -10.86 3.25 -44.12
N LEU A 117 -10.60 1.95 -44.32
CA LEU A 117 -9.27 1.45 -44.67
C LEU A 117 -8.77 2.02 -46.00
N LYS A 118 -9.64 2.09 -47.01
CA LYS A 118 -9.29 2.67 -48.32
C LYS A 118 -8.95 4.15 -48.21
N ARG A 119 -9.85 4.94 -47.60
CA ARG A 119 -9.65 6.38 -47.40
C ARG A 119 -8.40 6.67 -46.58
N TRP A 120 -8.13 5.89 -45.54
CA TRP A 120 -6.91 6.03 -44.76
C TRP A 120 -5.64 5.80 -45.59
N ILE A 121 -5.64 4.80 -46.47
CA ILE A 121 -4.51 4.57 -47.39
C ILE A 121 -4.32 5.75 -48.34
N GLU A 122 -5.40 6.25 -48.94
CA GLU A 122 -5.38 7.42 -49.83
C GLU A 122 -4.89 8.68 -49.12
N GLN A 123 -5.24 8.85 -47.85
CA GLN A 123 -4.77 9.94 -46.99
C GLN A 123 -3.32 9.76 -46.49
N GLY A 124 -2.60 8.73 -46.95
CA GLY A 124 -1.18 8.52 -46.65
C GLY A 124 -0.88 7.43 -45.62
N ALA A 125 -1.88 6.67 -45.16
CA ALA A 125 -1.74 5.59 -44.19
C ALA A 125 -0.91 6.01 -42.95
N GLU A 126 -1.22 7.18 -42.40
CA GLU A 126 -0.52 7.70 -41.22
C GLU A 126 -0.88 6.86 -40.00
N TYR A 127 0.15 6.39 -39.28
CA TYR A 127 0.00 5.72 -38.00
C TYR A 127 0.11 6.75 -36.88
N GLN A 128 -0.76 6.64 -35.89
CA GLN A 128 -0.67 7.42 -34.66
C GLN A 128 -0.05 6.54 -33.56
N PRO A 129 0.80 7.10 -32.66
CA PRO A 129 1.21 6.38 -31.46
C PRO A 129 0.00 6.11 -30.57
N HIS A 130 0.13 5.23 -29.58
CA HIS A 130 -0.94 4.95 -28.63
C HIS A 130 -1.51 6.27 -28.06
N TRP A 131 -2.84 6.38 -27.93
CA TRP A 131 -3.50 7.64 -27.56
C TRP A 131 -2.98 8.21 -26.23
N SER A 132 -2.56 7.35 -25.30
CA SER A 132 -2.02 7.77 -24.00
C SER A 132 -0.62 8.39 -24.08
N PHE A 133 0.10 8.21 -25.18
CA PHE A 133 1.38 8.88 -25.45
C PHE A 133 1.21 10.16 -26.28
N VAL A 134 -0.03 10.50 -26.68
CA VAL A 134 -0.33 11.73 -27.40
C VAL A 134 -0.75 12.79 -26.39
N THR A 135 -0.02 13.89 -26.33
CA THR A 135 -0.40 15.03 -25.48
C THR A 135 -1.80 15.53 -25.87
N PRO A 136 -2.78 15.56 -24.92
CA PRO A 136 -4.10 16.08 -25.20
C PRO A 136 -4.03 17.53 -25.64
N LYS A 137 -4.73 17.86 -26.73
CA LYS A 137 -4.88 19.24 -27.20
C LYS A 137 -6.27 19.72 -26.88
N ARG A 138 -6.39 20.96 -26.41
CA ARG A 138 -7.71 21.57 -26.17
C ARG A 138 -8.46 21.65 -27.50
N PRO A 139 -9.66 21.04 -27.62
CA PRO A 139 -10.43 21.09 -28.85
C PRO A 139 -10.92 22.52 -29.10
N VAL A 140 -11.05 22.88 -30.38
CA VAL A 140 -11.70 24.13 -30.78
C VAL A 140 -13.19 23.98 -30.51
N VAL A 141 -13.76 24.89 -29.73
CA VAL A 141 -15.19 24.91 -29.44
C VAL A 141 -15.96 25.24 -30.72
N PRO A 142 -16.96 24.44 -31.11
CA PRO A 142 -17.79 24.74 -32.27
C PRO A 142 -18.44 26.12 -32.12
N THR A 143 -18.23 27.01 -33.10
CA THR A 143 -18.87 28.33 -33.11
C THR A 143 -20.28 28.24 -33.66
N LEU A 144 -21.27 28.75 -32.93
CA LEU A 144 -22.64 28.80 -33.38
C LEU A 144 -22.83 29.92 -34.42
N GLY A 145 -22.63 29.64 -35.71
CA GLY A 145 -23.06 30.56 -36.78
C GLY A 145 -24.58 30.76 -36.82
N ALA A 146 -25.03 32.01 -37.00
CA ALA A 146 -26.45 32.38 -37.16
C ALA A 146 -27.00 32.11 -38.58
N THR A 147 -26.12 31.83 -39.53
CA THR A 147 -26.45 31.54 -40.93
C THR A 147 -26.09 30.09 -41.23
N GLY A 148 -26.96 29.34 -41.92
CA GLY A 148 -26.79 27.93 -42.28
C GLY A 148 -25.61 27.60 -43.21
N GLU A 149 -24.48 28.29 -43.07
CA GLU A 149 -23.20 27.85 -43.61
C GLU A 149 -22.50 27.04 -42.52
N GLY A 150 -22.31 25.75 -42.79
CA GLY A 150 -21.68 24.79 -41.89
C GLY A 150 -20.28 25.20 -41.44
N LEU A 151 -19.82 24.52 -40.39
CA LEU A 151 -18.51 24.65 -39.75
C LEU A 151 -17.41 25.23 -40.66
N ARG A 152 -16.91 26.43 -40.33
CA ARG A 152 -15.49 26.72 -40.59
C ARG A 152 -14.71 26.41 -39.33
N SER A 153 -14.26 25.17 -39.22
CA SER A 153 -13.12 24.85 -38.36
C SER A 153 -11.95 25.71 -38.86
N PRO A 154 -11.25 26.50 -38.02
CA PRO A 154 -10.10 27.29 -38.45
C PRO A 154 -8.90 26.34 -38.60
N VAL A 155 -8.94 25.47 -39.61
CA VAL A 155 -7.76 24.75 -40.09
C VAL A 155 -7.14 25.61 -41.17
N LEU A 156 -5.94 26.09 -40.88
CA LEU A 156 -5.02 26.71 -41.83
C LEU A 156 -4.83 25.76 -43.03
N VAL A 157 -5.46 26.04 -44.18
CA VAL A 157 -5.03 25.53 -45.48
C VAL A 157 -5.26 26.62 -46.53
N GLU A 158 -4.18 27.30 -46.93
CA GLU A 158 -4.05 27.81 -48.28
C GLU A 158 -4.00 26.60 -49.22
N GLY A 159 -4.94 26.48 -50.16
CA GLY A 159 -4.89 25.41 -51.16
C GLY A 159 -6.25 25.05 -51.73
N THR A 160 -6.49 25.52 -52.94
CA THR A 160 -7.66 25.34 -53.82
C THR A 160 -8.30 23.94 -53.85
N GLY A 161 -9.62 23.89 -53.65
CA GLY A 161 -10.46 22.75 -54.00
C GLY A 161 -11.85 22.89 -53.36
N GLY A 162 -12.81 23.47 -54.08
CA GLY A 162 -14.15 23.72 -53.56
C GLY A 162 -14.95 22.42 -53.37
N SER A 163 -15.31 22.11 -52.12
CA SER A 163 -16.36 21.16 -51.78
C SER A 163 -17.52 21.89 -51.10
N LYS A 164 -18.75 21.56 -51.53
CA LYS A 164 -19.99 22.06 -50.91
C LYS A 164 -20.44 21.03 -49.88
N GLN A 165 -20.34 21.36 -48.60
CA GLN A 165 -21.04 20.62 -47.54
C GLN A 165 -22.55 20.61 -47.82
N PRO A 166 -23.26 19.51 -47.53
CA PRO A 166 -24.72 19.51 -47.60
C PRO A 166 -25.26 20.57 -46.63
N PRO A 167 -26.27 21.37 -47.04
CA PRO A 167 -26.78 22.45 -46.23
C PRO A 167 -27.42 21.88 -44.96
N VAL A 168 -26.84 22.21 -43.80
CA VAL A 168 -27.52 22.08 -42.51
C VAL A 168 -28.72 23.03 -42.56
N ALA A 169 -29.91 22.54 -42.18
CA ALA A 169 -31.10 23.38 -42.14
C ALA A 169 -30.83 24.66 -41.32
N PRO A 170 -31.30 25.84 -41.75
CA PRO A 170 -31.07 27.08 -41.03
C PRO A 170 -31.60 26.97 -39.59
N ARG A 171 -30.74 27.30 -38.62
CA ARG A 171 -31.06 27.21 -37.19
C ARG A 171 -32.29 28.06 -36.87
N GLY A 172 -33.26 27.47 -36.16
CA GLY A 172 -34.31 28.25 -35.53
C GLY A 172 -33.72 29.19 -34.48
N ALA A 173 -34.18 30.44 -34.42
CA ALA A 173 -33.65 31.46 -33.51
C ALA A 173 -33.60 31.03 -32.02
N GLY A 174 -34.48 30.11 -31.60
CA GLY A 174 -34.50 29.58 -30.24
C GLY A 174 -33.31 28.67 -29.87
N LEU A 175 -32.63 28.03 -30.83
CA LEU A 175 -31.50 27.13 -30.55
C LEU A 175 -30.16 27.86 -30.39
N LEU A 176 -30.06 29.12 -30.86
CA LEU A 176 -28.85 29.94 -30.69
C LEU A 176 -28.59 30.34 -29.23
N HIS A 177 -29.63 30.29 -28.39
CA HIS A 177 -29.58 30.68 -26.98
C HIS A 177 -29.57 29.47 -26.02
N TRP A 178 -29.62 28.25 -26.54
CA TRP A 178 -29.65 27.04 -25.72
C TRP A 178 -28.29 26.74 -25.04
N PRO A 179 -27.13 26.87 -25.71
CA PRO A 179 -25.84 26.66 -25.07
C PRO A 179 -25.56 27.70 -23.97
N LEU A 180 -25.35 27.23 -22.74
CA LEU A 180 -25.02 28.06 -21.58
C LEU A 180 -23.51 28.11 -21.33
N ASN A 181 -22.79 27.05 -21.73
CA ASN A 181 -21.35 26.95 -21.56
C ASN A 181 -20.67 26.33 -22.81
N PRO A 182 -19.32 26.33 -22.89
CA PRO A 182 -18.60 25.78 -24.05
C PRO A 182 -18.88 24.30 -24.34
N ILE A 183 -19.20 23.47 -23.35
CA ILE A 183 -19.53 22.04 -23.53
C ILE A 183 -20.83 21.89 -24.31
N ASP A 184 -21.83 22.72 -24.01
CA ASP A 184 -23.14 22.67 -24.67
C ASP A 184 -23.03 22.91 -26.19
N ASN A 185 -22.02 23.64 -26.64
CA ASN A 185 -21.75 23.85 -28.06
C ASN A 185 -21.35 22.54 -28.77
N PHE A 186 -20.56 21.68 -28.10
CA PHE A 186 -20.21 20.37 -28.64
C PHE A 186 -21.42 19.43 -28.65
N VAL A 187 -22.24 19.46 -27.60
CA VAL A 187 -23.46 18.64 -27.51
C VAL A 187 -24.45 19.04 -28.60
N LEU A 188 -24.68 20.35 -28.78
CA LEU A 188 -25.59 20.87 -29.81
C LEU A 188 -25.09 20.52 -31.21
N ASP A 189 -23.80 20.73 -31.51
CA ASP A 189 -23.22 20.33 -32.81
C ASP A 189 -23.45 18.84 -33.11
N ARG A 190 -23.32 17.96 -32.11
CA ARG A 190 -23.59 16.53 -32.29
C ARG A 190 -25.07 16.25 -32.54
N LEU A 191 -25.97 16.83 -31.75
CA LEU A 191 -27.42 16.67 -31.91
C LEU A 191 -27.88 17.13 -33.29
N GLU A 192 -27.39 18.28 -33.78
CA GLU A 192 -27.72 18.81 -35.10
C GLU A 192 -27.30 17.84 -36.22
N ARG A 193 -26.10 17.25 -36.15
CA ARG A 193 -25.63 16.25 -37.13
C ARG A 193 -26.48 14.97 -37.14
N GLU A 194 -27.06 14.62 -36.00
CA GLU A 194 -27.95 13.46 -35.86
C GLU A 194 -29.42 13.80 -36.15
N GLY A 195 -29.75 15.06 -36.46
CA GLY A 195 -31.13 15.51 -36.66
C GLY A 195 -31.97 15.50 -35.39
N LEU A 196 -31.32 15.58 -34.22
CA LEU A 196 -31.95 15.62 -32.90
C LEU A 196 -32.03 17.05 -32.37
N SER A 197 -32.96 17.28 -31.44
CA SER A 197 -33.12 18.57 -30.74
C SER A 197 -32.93 18.40 -29.24
N PRO A 198 -32.42 19.43 -28.52
CA PRO A 198 -32.30 19.36 -27.08
C PRO A 198 -33.65 19.13 -26.39
N SER A 199 -33.63 18.38 -25.28
CA SER A 199 -34.80 18.22 -24.42
C SER A 199 -35.07 19.50 -23.61
N PRO A 200 -36.32 19.79 -23.23
CA PRO A 200 -36.62 20.88 -22.31
C PRO A 200 -35.97 20.65 -20.94
N PRO A 201 -35.69 21.72 -20.17
CA PRO A 201 -35.23 21.59 -18.79
C PRO A 201 -36.16 20.71 -17.95
N ALA A 202 -35.58 19.93 -17.04
CA ALA A 202 -36.36 19.11 -16.13
C ALA A 202 -37.00 19.97 -15.02
N GLU A 203 -38.14 19.51 -14.48
CA GLU A 203 -38.78 20.12 -13.30
C GLU A 203 -37.82 20.22 -12.12
N LYS A 204 -37.97 21.25 -11.28
CA LYS A 204 -37.07 21.54 -10.16
C LYS A 204 -36.91 20.35 -9.20
N GLU A 205 -37.98 19.60 -8.92
CA GLU A 205 -37.97 18.41 -8.08
C GLU A 205 -37.05 17.31 -8.65
N ARG A 206 -37.04 17.17 -9.98
CA ARG A 206 -36.14 16.22 -10.64
C ARG A 206 -34.71 16.72 -10.65
N LEU A 207 -34.50 18.02 -10.87
CA LEU A 207 -33.18 18.63 -10.87
C LEU A 207 -32.49 18.47 -9.51
N VAL A 208 -33.14 18.89 -8.42
CA VAL A 208 -32.57 18.79 -7.07
C VAL A 208 -32.24 17.35 -6.70
N ARG A 209 -33.14 16.41 -7.02
CA ARG A 209 -32.89 14.98 -6.78
C ARG A 209 -31.69 14.45 -7.57
N ARG A 210 -31.59 14.74 -8.87
CA ARG A 210 -30.51 14.23 -9.73
C ARG A 210 -29.17 14.79 -9.30
N VAL A 211 -29.06 16.12 -9.20
CA VAL A 211 -27.78 16.77 -8.87
C VAL A 211 -27.29 16.38 -7.47
N THR A 212 -28.19 16.21 -6.50
CA THR A 212 -27.81 15.79 -5.15
C THR A 212 -27.32 14.34 -5.14
N LEU A 213 -27.98 13.43 -5.85
CA LEU A 213 -27.53 12.03 -5.98
C LEU A 213 -26.19 11.93 -6.73
N ASP A 214 -26.04 12.69 -7.80
CA ASP A 214 -24.81 12.67 -8.61
C ASP A 214 -23.62 13.18 -7.79
N LEU A 215 -23.79 14.31 -7.09
CA LEU A 215 -22.70 14.94 -6.34
C LEU A 215 -22.46 14.34 -4.96
N THR A 216 -23.46 13.78 -4.29
CA THR A 216 -23.34 13.34 -2.87
C THR A 216 -23.68 11.88 -2.64
N GLY A 217 -24.21 11.17 -3.63
CA GLY A 217 -24.60 9.76 -3.53
C GLY A 217 -25.86 9.49 -2.71
N VAL A 218 -26.45 10.50 -2.08
CA VAL A 218 -27.66 10.40 -1.24
C VAL A 218 -28.75 11.32 -1.77
N PRO A 219 -30.04 10.98 -1.58
CA PRO A 219 -31.13 11.88 -1.98
C PRO A 219 -31.15 13.14 -1.09
N PRO A 220 -31.68 14.27 -1.60
CA PRO A 220 -31.89 15.46 -0.79
C PRO A 220 -32.94 15.20 0.30
N THR A 221 -32.82 15.89 1.43
CA THR A 221 -33.88 15.90 2.45
C THR A 221 -35.10 16.67 1.95
N LEU A 222 -36.28 16.43 2.55
CA LEU A 222 -37.49 17.17 2.18
C LEU A 222 -37.33 18.69 2.39
N GLY A 223 -36.64 19.11 3.46
CA GLY A 223 -36.37 20.52 3.71
C GLY A 223 -35.50 21.17 2.63
N GLU A 224 -34.47 20.46 2.13
CA GLU A 224 -33.63 20.97 1.04
C GLU A 224 -34.38 21.04 -0.30
N VAL A 225 -35.33 20.13 -0.52
CA VAL A 225 -36.23 20.20 -1.68
C VAL A 225 -37.11 21.44 -1.57
N ASP A 226 -37.80 21.62 -0.45
CA ASP A 226 -38.70 22.75 -0.23
C ASP A 226 -37.96 24.10 -0.36
N GLU A 227 -36.74 24.21 0.17
CA GLU A 227 -35.87 25.38 0.04
C GLU A 227 -35.55 25.69 -1.43
N PHE A 228 -35.13 24.70 -2.21
CA PHE A 228 -34.81 24.89 -3.62
C PHE A 228 -36.05 25.20 -4.48
N LEU A 229 -37.21 24.60 -4.16
CA LEU A 229 -38.46 24.89 -4.84
C LEU A 229 -38.90 26.34 -4.61
N ALA A 230 -38.78 26.82 -3.37
CA ALA A 230 -39.12 28.20 -2.98
C ALA A 230 -38.14 29.25 -3.52
N ASP A 231 -36.91 28.87 -3.88
CA ASP A 231 -35.90 29.79 -4.38
C ASP A 231 -36.17 30.24 -5.83
N ALA A 232 -36.62 31.48 -5.98
CA ALA A 232 -36.94 32.08 -7.28
C ALA A 232 -35.77 32.83 -7.93
N ALA A 233 -34.58 32.82 -7.33
CA ALA A 233 -33.43 33.52 -7.88
C ALA A 233 -32.97 32.88 -9.22
N PRO A 234 -32.49 33.69 -10.18
CA PRO A 234 -32.05 33.17 -11.48
C PRO A 234 -30.85 32.20 -11.39
N ASP A 235 -30.06 32.30 -10.32
CA ASP A 235 -28.88 31.50 -10.01
C ASP A 235 -29.13 30.42 -8.92
N ALA A 236 -30.40 30.12 -8.60
CA ALA A 236 -30.75 29.16 -7.55
C ALA A 236 -30.13 27.77 -7.76
N TYR A 237 -30.03 27.31 -9.02
CA TYR A 237 -29.41 26.03 -9.35
C TYR A 237 -27.90 26.04 -9.12
N ASP A 238 -27.20 27.10 -9.49
CA ASP A 238 -25.76 27.23 -9.30
C ASP A 238 -25.41 27.24 -7.80
N ARG A 239 -26.18 27.98 -6.99
CA ARG A 239 -26.02 27.96 -5.52
C ARG A 239 -26.29 26.60 -4.90
N LEU A 240 -27.27 25.85 -5.42
CA LEU A 240 -27.51 24.47 -5.02
C LEU A 240 -26.27 23.61 -5.33
N VAL A 241 -25.73 23.71 -6.54
CA VAL A 241 -24.52 22.97 -6.96
C VAL A 241 -23.34 23.33 -6.06
N ASP A 242 -23.07 24.61 -5.82
CA ASP A 242 -21.97 25.09 -4.97
C ASP A 242 -22.09 24.55 -3.54
N ARG A 243 -23.31 24.56 -2.97
CA ARG A 243 -23.58 23.99 -1.65
C ARG A 243 -23.30 22.49 -1.60
N LEU A 244 -23.64 21.75 -2.66
CA LEU A 244 -23.39 20.32 -2.76
C LEU A 244 -21.91 20.00 -2.93
N LEU A 245 -21.18 20.76 -3.76
CA LEU A 245 -19.73 20.63 -3.94
C LEU A 245 -18.96 20.95 -2.65
N ALA A 246 -19.45 21.89 -1.84
CA ALA A 246 -18.86 22.23 -0.53
C ALA A 246 -19.17 21.20 0.58
N SER A 247 -20.06 20.24 0.34
CA SER A 247 -20.42 19.20 1.30
C SER A 247 -19.30 18.16 1.42
N PRO A 248 -18.94 17.69 2.63
CA PRO A 248 -18.00 16.57 2.79
C PRO A 248 -18.41 15.29 2.03
N ARG A 249 -19.72 15.11 1.81
CA ARG A 249 -20.30 13.98 1.07
C ARG A 249 -19.90 14.00 -0.42
N TYR A 250 -19.48 15.13 -0.95
CA TYR A 250 -18.98 15.22 -2.32
C TYR A 250 -17.74 14.34 -2.49
N GLY A 251 -16.72 14.51 -1.66
CA GLY A 251 -15.54 13.68 -1.67
C GLY A 251 -15.83 12.20 -1.39
N GLU A 252 -16.76 11.90 -0.47
CA GLU A 252 -17.21 10.51 -0.23
C GLU A 252 -17.80 9.87 -1.48
N ARG A 253 -18.65 10.58 -2.22
CA ARG A 253 -19.27 10.08 -3.44
C ARG A 253 -18.26 9.94 -4.59
N MET A 254 -17.48 11.00 -4.82
CA MET A 254 -16.58 11.08 -5.98
C MET A 254 -15.38 10.16 -5.86
N THR A 255 -14.99 9.77 -4.65
CA THR A 255 -13.87 8.85 -4.46
C THR A 255 -14.22 7.39 -4.72
N LEU A 256 -15.50 6.99 -4.73
CA LEU A 256 -15.88 5.57 -4.84
C LEU A 256 -15.21 4.86 -6.03
N ASP A 257 -15.30 5.46 -7.22
CA ASP A 257 -14.69 4.88 -8.43
C ASP A 257 -13.15 4.81 -8.32
N TRP A 258 -12.54 5.77 -7.61
CA TRP A 258 -11.09 5.76 -7.35
C TRP A 258 -10.69 4.71 -6.31
N LEU A 259 -11.49 4.52 -5.26
CA LEU A 259 -11.25 3.49 -4.25
C LEU A 259 -11.29 2.10 -4.90
N ASP A 260 -12.27 1.86 -5.76
CA ASP A 260 -12.39 0.62 -6.54
C ASP A 260 -11.20 0.43 -7.47
N ALA A 261 -10.84 1.45 -8.25
CA ALA A 261 -9.68 1.41 -9.13
C ALA A 261 -8.38 1.11 -8.34
N ALA A 262 -8.19 1.77 -7.20
CA ALA A 262 -7.05 1.54 -6.33
C ALA A 262 -7.06 0.18 -5.62
N ARG A 263 -8.14 -0.61 -5.72
CA ARG A 263 -8.39 -1.90 -5.05
C ARG A 263 -8.47 -1.76 -3.52
N PHE A 264 -9.01 -0.65 -3.06
CA PHE A 264 -9.23 -0.44 -1.64
C PHE A 264 -10.23 -1.46 -1.09
N ALA A 265 -9.96 -1.94 0.12
CA ALA A 265 -10.84 -2.82 0.88
C ALA A 265 -10.47 -2.71 2.36
N ASP A 266 -11.44 -2.91 3.25
CA ASP A 266 -11.20 -2.96 4.71
C ASP A 266 -10.59 -4.30 5.15
N THR A 267 -10.48 -5.26 4.25
CA THR A 267 -9.94 -6.61 4.49
C THR A 267 -8.85 -6.99 3.48
N HIS A 268 -8.20 -8.14 3.68
CA HIS A 268 -7.16 -8.66 2.80
C HIS A 268 -7.67 -9.03 1.40
N GLY A 269 -8.96 -9.36 1.26
CA GLY A 269 -9.60 -9.64 -0.02
C GLY A 269 -9.21 -10.99 -0.63
N PHE A 270 -8.69 -11.92 0.17
CA PHE A 270 -8.30 -13.27 -0.25
C PHE A 270 -8.90 -14.34 0.66
N ASN A 271 -8.46 -15.61 0.55
CA ASN A 271 -9.09 -16.76 1.23
C ASN A 271 -9.31 -16.55 2.75
N ASN A 272 -8.26 -16.12 3.46
CA ASN A 272 -8.26 -15.73 4.86
C ASN A 272 -8.56 -14.24 4.90
N ASP A 273 -9.84 -13.89 4.74
CA ASP A 273 -10.28 -12.51 4.61
C ASP A 273 -10.30 -11.78 5.97
N THR A 274 -9.12 -11.33 6.40
CA THR A 274 -8.95 -10.64 7.69
C THR A 274 -8.84 -9.14 7.51
N THR A 275 -9.04 -8.38 8.59
CA THR A 275 -9.04 -6.92 8.55
C THR A 275 -7.66 -6.33 8.29
N ARG A 276 -7.64 -5.22 7.51
CA ARG A 276 -6.47 -4.35 7.33
C ARG A 276 -6.82 -2.89 7.65
N TYR A 277 -5.82 -2.13 8.04
CA TYR A 277 -5.91 -0.75 8.47
C TYR A 277 -5.51 0.20 7.33
N MET A 278 -6.37 0.35 6.32
CA MET A 278 -6.15 1.26 5.18
C MET A 278 -7.08 2.49 5.18
N TRP A 279 -7.98 2.60 6.16
CA TRP A 279 -8.95 3.71 6.27
C TRP A 279 -8.30 5.10 6.27
N ARG A 280 -7.06 5.25 6.77
CA ARG A 280 -6.32 6.52 6.71
C ARG A 280 -5.98 6.95 5.29
N TRP A 281 -5.69 6.00 4.41
CA TRP A 281 -5.48 6.28 2.99
C TRP A 281 -6.82 6.66 2.33
N ARG A 282 -7.91 5.95 2.63
CA ARG A 282 -9.26 6.30 2.14
C ARG A 282 -9.64 7.73 2.52
N ASP A 283 -9.47 8.09 3.79
CA ASP A 283 -9.80 9.42 4.29
C ASP A 283 -8.91 10.50 3.65
N TRP A 284 -7.64 10.21 3.41
CA TRP A 284 -6.76 11.08 2.64
C TRP A 284 -7.31 11.31 1.22
N THR A 285 -7.74 10.24 0.53
CA THR A 285 -8.33 10.34 -0.82
C THR A 285 -9.61 11.19 -0.81
N ILE A 286 -10.51 10.98 0.16
CA ILE A 286 -11.73 11.78 0.33
C ILE A 286 -11.39 13.27 0.51
N ASN A 287 -10.41 13.56 1.35
CA ASN A 287 -9.96 14.94 1.59
C ASN A 287 -9.29 15.56 0.37
N ALA A 288 -8.57 14.80 -0.45
CA ALA A 288 -7.98 15.28 -1.70
C ALA A 288 -9.07 15.76 -2.68
N PHE A 289 -10.18 15.03 -2.80
CA PHE A 289 -11.32 15.44 -3.62
C PHE A 289 -12.04 16.66 -3.03
N ASN A 290 -12.32 16.66 -1.71
CA ASN A 290 -13.01 17.78 -1.05
C ASN A 290 -12.21 19.08 -1.07
N SER A 291 -10.87 19.01 -1.07
CA SER A 291 -10.00 20.18 -1.16
C SER A 291 -9.74 20.66 -2.58
N GLY A 292 -10.21 19.94 -3.60
CA GLY A 292 -9.91 20.23 -5.00
C GLY A 292 -8.42 20.10 -5.33
N MET A 293 -7.75 19.09 -4.75
CA MET A 293 -6.32 18.86 -4.97
C MET A 293 -6.00 18.76 -6.47
N PRO A 294 -4.97 19.48 -6.97
CA PRO A 294 -4.52 19.35 -8.35
C PRO A 294 -4.18 17.89 -8.70
N PHE A 295 -4.62 17.44 -9.87
CA PHE A 295 -4.49 16.04 -10.28
C PHE A 295 -3.03 15.57 -10.37
N ASP A 296 -2.11 16.44 -10.78
CA ASP A 296 -0.68 16.17 -10.82
C ASP A 296 -0.10 15.92 -9.42
N GLN A 297 -0.53 16.72 -8.43
CA GLN A 297 -0.17 16.48 -7.02
C GLN A 297 -0.78 15.17 -6.50
N PHE A 298 -2.07 14.95 -6.76
CA PHE A 298 -2.80 13.75 -6.32
C PHE A 298 -2.16 12.45 -6.81
N VAL A 299 -1.71 12.41 -8.07
CA VAL A 299 -1.01 11.26 -8.64
C VAL A 299 0.40 11.14 -8.09
N THR A 300 1.14 12.25 -7.98
CA THR A 300 2.52 12.26 -7.47
C THR A 300 2.61 11.73 -6.04
N GLU A 301 1.74 12.19 -5.14
CA GLU A 301 1.74 11.76 -3.73
C GLU A 301 1.35 10.28 -3.58
N GLN A 302 0.47 9.76 -4.42
CA GLN A 302 0.10 8.35 -4.42
C GLN A 302 1.18 7.42 -4.96
N LEU A 303 1.94 7.86 -5.97
CA LEU A 303 3.01 7.04 -6.54
C LEU A 303 4.30 7.11 -5.73
N ALA A 304 4.65 8.28 -5.21
CA ALA A 304 5.99 8.57 -4.67
C ALA A 304 5.98 9.60 -3.53
N GLY A 305 4.86 9.77 -2.83
CA GLY A 305 4.75 10.73 -1.72
C GLY A 305 5.75 10.50 -0.58
N ASP A 306 6.14 9.25 -0.31
CA ASP A 306 7.18 8.88 0.65
C ASP A 306 8.61 9.17 0.17
N LEU A 307 8.81 9.33 -1.15
CA LEU A 307 10.10 9.66 -1.77
C LEU A 307 10.32 11.17 -1.93
N LEU A 308 9.35 12.01 -1.55
CA LEU A 308 9.54 13.45 -1.52
C LEU A 308 10.65 13.81 -0.49
N PRO A 309 11.42 14.90 -0.69
CA PRO A 309 12.61 15.19 0.13
C PRO A 309 12.35 15.27 1.65
N THR A 310 11.17 15.74 2.03
CA THR A 310 10.72 15.89 3.43
C THR A 310 9.23 15.62 3.48
N PRO A 311 8.83 14.33 3.39
CA PRO A 311 7.45 13.98 3.13
C PRO A 311 6.62 14.18 4.40
N THR A 312 5.47 14.84 4.26
CA THR A 312 4.51 14.94 5.38
C THR A 312 3.93 13.57 5.72
N LEU A 313 3.29 13.44 6.88
CA LEU A 313 2.61 12.19 7.22
C LEU A 313 1.53 11.85 6.18
N ASP A 314 0.78 12.85 5.70
CA ASP A 314 -0.27 12.65 4.71
C ASP A 314 0.30 12.22 3.35
N GLN A 315 1.43 12.77 2.92
CA GLN A 315 2.13 12.34 1.70
C GLN A 315 2.61 10.89 1.79
N ARG A 316 3.10 10.47 2.97
CA ARG A 316 3.46 9.06 3.20
C ARG A 316 2.24 8.15 3.25
N ILE A 317 1.13 8.63 3.80
CA ILE A 317 -0.15 7.90 3.80
C ILE A 317 -0.63 7.73 2.36
N ALA A 318 -0.58 8.77 1.52
CA ALA A 318 -1.00 8.76 0.12
C ALA A 318 -0.34 7.64 -0.69
N THR A 319 0.96 7.39 -0.45
CA THR A 319 1.71 6.30 -1.11
C THR A 319 1.17 4.90 -0.78
N GLY A 320 0.28 4.78 0.21
CA GLY A 320 -0.54 3.59 0.47
C GLY A 320 -1.33 3.07 -0.74
N PHE A 321 -1.53 3.88 -1.80
CA PHE A 321 -2.05 3.42 -3.10
C PHE A 321 -1.31 2.17 -3.62
N ASN A 322 0.02 2.16 -3.50
CA ASN A 322 0.86 1.02 -3.89
C ASN A 322 0.67 -0.21 -3.00
N ARG A 323 -0.03 -0.10 -1.87
CA ARG A 323 -0.20 -1.17 -0.87
C ARG A 323 -1.65 -1.63 -0.71
N ASN A 324 -2.56 -1.14 -1.55
CA ASN A 324 -3.97 -1.56 -1.56
C ASN A 324 -4.19 -2.93 -2.22
N HIS A 325 -3.17 -3.54 -2.82
CA HIS A 325 -3.26 -4.87 -3.42
C HIS A 325 -3.80 -5.93 -2.47
N VAL A 326 -4.37 -6.98 -3.04
CA VAL A 326 -4.85 -8.15 -2.30
C VAL A 326 -3.67 -8.81 -1.57
N ILE A 327 -3.93 -9.32 -0.38
CA ILE A 327 -2.90 -9.91 0.49
C ILE A 327 -3.27 -11.37 0.76
N ASN A 328 -2.32 -12.29 0.58
CA ASN A 328 -2.50 -13.67 0.96
C ASN A 328 -1.85 -13.99 2.31
N SER A 329 -2.59 -14.66 3.18
CA SER A 329 -2.17 -15.16 4.50
C SER A 329 -2.51 -16.65 4.71
N GLU A 330 -2.71 -17.39 3.62
CA GLU A 330 -2.94 -18.84 3.61
C GLU A 330 -1.72 -19.62 4.10
N GLY A 331 -1.96 -20.75 4.76
CA GLY A 331 -0.88 -21.68 5.09
C GLY A 331 -0.36 -22.37 3.84
N GLY A 332 0.95 -22.34 3.62
CA GLY A 332 1.60 -23.01 2.49
C GLY A 332 1.83 -22.12 1.27
N ILE A 333 1.61 -20.80 1.38
CA ILE A 333 2.06 -19.86 0.36
C ILE A 333 3.59 -19.89 0.23
N ILE A 334 4.08 -19.61 -0.98
CA ILE A 334 5.49 -19.35 -1.23
C ILE A 334 5.68 -17.84 -1.12
N PRO A 335 6.40 -17.31 -0.10
CA PRO A 335 6.47 -15.87 0.12
C PRO A 335 7.04 -15.11 -1.10
N GLU A 336 8.06 -15.66 -1.76
CA GLU A 336 8.65 -15.05 -2.95
C GLU A 336 7.68 -14.99 -4.15
N GLU A 337 6.79 -15.97 -4.29
CA GLU A 337 5.77 -15.96 -5.36
C GLU A 337 4.82 -14.77 -5.16
N TYR A 338 4.29 -14.61 -3.94
CA TYR A 338 3.38 -13.49 -3.63
C TYR A 338 4.07 -12.14 -3.63
N ARG A 339 5.35 -12.07 -3.23
CA ARG A 339 6.15 -10.85 -3.37
C ARG A 339 6.21 -10.41 -4.83
N VAL A 340 6.43 -11.34 -5.76
CA VAL A 340 6.42 -11.06 -7.20
C VAL A 340 5.01 -10.69 -7.70
N GLU A 341 3.96 -11.37 -7.23
CA GLU A 341 2.58 -11.02 -7.57
C GLU A 341 2.20 -9.60 -7.13
N TYR A 342 2.62 -9.16 -5.93
CA TYR A 342 2.35 -7.81 -5.44
C TYR A 342 3.02 -6.74 -6.29
N VAL A 343 4.24 -6.99 -6.78
CA VAL A 343 4.91 -6.07 -7.72
C VAL A 343 4.19 -6.08 -9.08
N ALA A 344 3.80 -7.25 -9.58
CA ALA A 344 3.05 -7.36 -10.84
C ALA A 344 1.71 -6.61 -10.76
N ASP A 345 1.01 -6.73 -9.63
CA ASP A 345 -0.23 -6.01 -9.36
C ASP A 345 -0.03 -4.48 -9.37
N ARG A 346 1.05 -3.94 -8.77
CA ARG A 346 1.37 -2.50 -8.85
C ARG A 346 1.63 -2.04 -10.28
N VAL A 347 2.35 -2.85 -11.05
CA VAL A 347 2.60 -2.61 -12.48
C VAL A 347 1.28 -2.52 -13.23
N HIS A 348 0.42 -3.54 -13.09
CA HIS A 348 -0.84 -3.62 -13.82
C HIS A 348 -1.75 -2.44 -13.49
N THR A 349 -1.87 -2.11 -12.20
CA THR A 349 -2.79 -1.07 -11.76
C THR A 349 -2.30 0.32 -12.13
N THR A 350 -1.01 0.59 -11.95
CA THR A 350 -0.43 1.87 -12.38
C THR A 350 -0.59 2.05 -13.89
N ALA A 351 -0.26 1.02 -14.67
CA ALA A 351 -0.39 1.08 -16.13
C ALA A 351 -1.83 1.27 -16.59
N THR A 352 -2.77 0.57 -15.97
CA THR A 352 -4.19 0.63 -16.34
C THR A 352 -4.79 1.98 -15.97
N ILE A 353 -4.62 2.43 -14.73
CA ILE A 353 -5.30 3.63 -14.20
C ILE A 353 -4.66 4.90 -14.71
N LEU A 354 -3.32 4.98 -14.70
CA LEU A 354 -2.61 6.24 -14.95
C LEU A 354 -2.11 6.36 -16.38
N LEU A 355 -1.76 5.23 -17.02
CA LEU A 355 -1.24 5.24 -18.38
C LEU A 355 -2.29 4.82 -19.41
N GLY A 356 -3.43 4.27 -19.00
CA GLY A 356 -4.44 3.74 -19.91
C GLY A 356 -3.91 2.61 -20.81
N LEU A 357 -2.97 1.81 -20.30
CA LEU A 357 -2.29 0.73 -21.02
C LEU A 357 -2.59 -0.61 -20.38
N SER A 358 -2.85 -1.64 -21.19
CA SER A 358 -3.09 -3.00 -20.70
C SER A 358 -1.79 -3.81 -20.54
N MET A 359 -0.79 -3.25 -19.85
CA MET A 359 0.55 -3.87 -19.70
C MET A 359 0.52 -5.32 -19.16
N GLY A 360 -0.54 -5.76 -18.48
CA GLY A 360 -0.58 -7.10 -17.88
C GLY A 360 -0.41 -8.25 -18.87
N CYS A 361 -0.82 -8.11 -20.13
CA CYS A 361 -0.53 -9.14 -21.14
C CYS A 361 0.97 -9.25 -21.46
N ALA A 362 1.72 -8.16 -21.29
CA ALA A 362 3.16 -8.10 -21.57
C ALA A 362 4.00 -8.93 -20.57
N ARG A 363 3.40 -9.41 -19.47
CA ARG A 363 4.10 -10.21 -18.45
C ARG A 363 4.71 -11.49 -19.01
N CYS A 364 3.98 -12.18 -19.87
CA CYS A 364 4.34 -13.51 -20.37
C CYS A 364 4.87 -13.51 -21.82
N HIS A 365 4.50 -12.52 -22.62
CA HIS A 365 4.87 -12.38 -24.03
C HIS A 365 4.75 -10.90 -24.44
N ASP A 366 5.24 -10.50 -25.61
CA ASP A 366 4.99 -9.14 -26.12
C ASP A 366 3.49 -8.88 -26.26
N HIS A 367 3.05 -7.67 -25.90
CA HIS A 367 1.64 -7.33 -25.83
C HIS A 367 0.97 -7.44 -27.21
N LYS A 368 -0.26 -7.96 -27.24
CA LYS A 368 -0.97 -8.30 -28.48
C LYS A 368 -1.43 -7.09 -29.31
N PHE A 369 -1.79 -5.99 -28.63
CA PHE A 369 -2.43 -4.82 -29.26
C PHE A 369 -1.65 -3.52 -29.06
N ASP A 370 -1.22 -3.26 -27.84
CA ASP A 370 -0.32 -2.16 -27.48
C ASP A 370 1.14 -2.43 -27.86
N PRO A 371 1.90 -1.40 -28.24
CA PRO A 371 3.30 -1.51 -28.66
C PRO A 371 4.21 -1.65 -27.43
N LEU A 372 4.03 -2.74 -26.66
CA LEU A 372 4.75 -3.00 -25.43
C LEU A 372 5.38 -4.39 -25.49
N THR A 373 6.69 -4.45 -25.32
CA THR A 373 7.44 -5.70 -25.24
C THR A 373 7.41 -6.28 -23.83
N GLN A 374 7.64 -7.59 -23.71
CA GLN A 374 7.84 -8.22 -22.41
C GLN A 374 9.05 -7.63 -21.68
N ARG A 375 10.09 -7.22 -22.42
CA ARG A 375 11.25 -6.56 -21.82
C ARG A 375 10.88 -5.27 -21.11
N GLU A 376 10.05 -4.44 -21.74
CA GLU A 376 9.58 -3.17 -21.16
C GLU A 376 8.70 -3.40 -19.94
N TYR A 377 7.90 -4.48 -19.92
CA TYR A 377 7.15 -4.89 -18.73
C TYR A 377 8.08 -5.11 -17.53
N TYR A 378 9.16 -5.87 -17.69
CA TYR A 378 10.09 -6.13 -16.58
C TYR A 378 10.98 -4.94 -16.23
N GLN A 379 11.21 -4.00 -17.16
CA GLN A 379 11.84 -2.72 -16.85
C GLN A 379 10.93 -1.85 -15.99
N PHE A 380 9.62 -1.82 -16.28
CA PHE A 380 8.64 -1.10 -15.47
C PHE A 380 8.42 -1.79 -14.11
N PHE A 381 8.41 -3.13 -14.07
CA PHE A 381 8.40 -3.93 -12.84
C PHE A 381 9.53 -3.55 -11.89
N ALA A 382 10.74 -3.30 -12.41
CA ALA A 382 11.89 -2.94 -11.58
C ALA A 382 11.70 -1.63 -10.78
N PHE A 383 10.85 -0.70 -11.24
CA PHE A 383 10.52 0.51 -10.46
C PHE A 383 9.75 0.18 -9.19
N PHE A 384 8.78 -0.73 -9.26
CA PHE A 384 7.96 -1.14 -8.11
C PHE A 384 8.61 -2.21 -7.24
N ASN A 385 9.64 -2.88 -7.76
CA ASN A 385 10.39 -3.92 -7.07
C ASN A 385 11.44 -3.37 -6.09
N GLN A 386 11.10 -2.36 -5.30
CA GLN A 386 12.01 -1.68 -4.36
C GLN A 386 11.50 -1.69 -2.92
N LEU A 387 10.26 -2.14 -2.70
CA LEU A 387 9.65 -2.21 -1.39
C LEU A 387 10.22 -3.40 -0.61
N ASN A 388 10.63 -3.15 0.65
CA ASN A 388 11.11 -4.19 1.56
C ASN A 388 9.94 -5.00 2.15
N GLU A 389 9.30 -5.81 1.30
CA GLU A 389 8.18 -6.68 1.64
C GLU A 389 8.56 -8.15 1.45
N GLN A 390 7.91 -9.05 2.19
CA GLN A 390 8.26 -10.49 2.20
C GLN A 390 7.25 -11.39 1.49
N GLY A 391 6.16 -10.84 0.95
CA GLY A 391 5.09 -11.63 0.30
C GLY A 391 4.11 -12.32 1.25
N GLU A 392 4.44 -12.42 2.54
CA GLU A 392 3.56 -12.86 3.62
C GLU A 392 3.22 -11.68 4.56
N ALA A 393 1.95 -11.50 4.91
CA ALA A 393 1.49 -10.38 5.73
C ALA A 393 1.06 -10.76 7.16
N GLY A 394 1.28 -12.01 7.57
CA GLY A 394 0.64 -12.56 8.76
C GLY A 394 -0.89 -12.63 8.62
N ARG A 395 -1.56 -13.12 9.66
CA ARG A 395 -3.01 -13.38 9.62
C ARG A 395 -3.89 -12.19 9.99
N VAL A 396 -3.35 -11.12 10.57
CA VAL A 396 -4.16 -9.97 11.03
C VAL A 396 -3.35 -8.68 10.85
N GLY A 397 -3.99 -7.63 10.35
CA GLY A 397 -3.38 -6.31 10.20
C GLY A 397 -2.73 -6.11 8.84
N ASN A 398 -1.80 -5.16 8.76
CA ASN A 398 -1.14 -4.81 7.50
C ASN A 398 0.19 -5.54 7.39
N ALA A 399 0.58 -5.89 6.15
CA ALA A 399 1.94 -6.30 5.86
C ALA A 399 2.93 -5.20 6.26
N GLU A 400 4.08 -5.60 6.82
CA GLU A 400 5.21 -4.68 6.99
C GLU A 400 5.73 -4.20 5.62
N PRO A 401 6.31 -2.98 5.52
CA PRO A 401 6.53 -2.02 6.60
C PRO A 401 5.26 -1.19 6.94
N THR A 402 4.99 -0.95 8.22
CA THR A 402 3.87 -0.13 8.69
C THR A 402 4.31 1.25 9.19
N ILE A 403 3.40 2.24 9.15
CA ILE A 403 3.61 3.57 9.74
C ILE A 403 2.54 3.85 10.79
N LYS A 404 2.93 4.58 11.85
CA LYS A 404 1.96 5.13 12.80
C LYS A 404 1.28 6.35 12.18
N ALA A 405 -0.02 6.25 11.95
CA ALA A 405 -0.84 7.33 11.40
C ALA A 405 -1.89 7.80 12.43
N PRO A 406 -1.50 8.61 13.45
CA PRO A 406 -2.45 9.16 14.42
C PRO A 406 -3.39 10.18 13.78
N THR A 407 -4.64 10.24 14.19
CA THR A 407 -5.59 11.26 13.71
C THR A 407 -5.16 12.66 14.14
N PRO A 408 -5.65 13.74 13.51
CA PRO A 408 -5.38 15.11 13.96
C PRO A 408 -5.69 15.33 15.45
N GLU A 409 -6.81 14.78 15.94
CA GLU A 409 -7.19 14.85 17.36
C GLU A 409 -6.20 14.10 18.24
N GLN A 410 -5.74 12.93 17.80
CA GLN A 410 -4.72 12.16 18.51
C GLN A 410 -3.37 12.89 18.52
N ILE A 411 -3.00 13.60 17.46
CA ILE A 411 -1.76 14.41 17.42
C ILE A 411 -1.84 15.52 18.49
N VAL A 412 -2.94 16.28 18.51
CA VAL A 412 -3.17 17.34 19.51
C VAL A 412 -3.19 16.75 20.93
N ARG A 413 -3.90 15.64 21.14
CA ARG A 413 -3.99 14.99 22.45
C ARG A 413 -2.63 14.47 22.91
N ARG A 414 -1.84 13.89 22.02
CA ARG A 414 -0.48 13.42 22.33
C ARG A 414 0.43 14.58 22.72
N ALA A 415 0.39 15.70 22.00
CA ALA A 415 1.17 16.88 22.36
C ALA A 415 0.82 17.38 23.78
N ALA A 416 -0.47 17.47 24.09
CA ALA A 416 -0.95 17.85 25.43
C ALA A 416 -0.48 16.86 26.52
N LEU A 417 -0.60 15.56 26.27
CA LEU A 417 -0.14 14.52 27.22
C LEU A 417 1.39 14.54 27.40
N SER A 418 2.15 14.76 26.34
CA SER A 418 3.62 14.90 26.43
C SER A 418 4.02 16.10 27.29
N GLN A 419 3.32 17.23 27.17
CA GLN A 419 3.56 18.39 28.02
C GLN A 419 3.21 18.11 29.49
N GLN A 420 2.10 17.41 29.75
CA GLN A 420 1.73 16.99 31.10
C GLN A 420 2.76 16.04 31.71
N LEU A 421 3.22 15.04 30.95
CA LEU A 421 4.26 14.11 31.39
C LEU A 421 5.55 14.84 31.75
N ALA A 422 6.01 15.78 30.93
CA ALA A 422 7.19 16.58 31.24
C ALA A 422 7.03 17.35 32.57
N SER A 423 5.87 17.97 32.80
CA SER A 423 5.61 18.69 34.05
C SER A 423 5.55 17.78 35.28
N LEU A 424 5.00 16.57 35.12
CA LEU A 424 4.93 15.57 36.19
C LEU A 424 6.29 14.97 36.49
N ASP A 425 7.12 14.73 35.47
CA ASP A 425 8.49 14.26 35.63
C ASP A 425 9.34 15.29 36.38
N ASP A 426 9.20 16.57 36.07
CA ASP A 426 9.91 17.63 36.81
C ASP A 426 9.41 17.73 38.26
N THR A 427 8.10 17.58 38.48
CA THR A 427 7.54 17.50 39.84
C THR A 427 8.07 16.29 40.59
N LEU A 428 8.17 15.13 39.93
CA LEU A 428 8.69 13.90 40.51
C LEU A 428 10.17 14.07 40.88
N LYS A 429 11.00 14.64 40.00
CA LYS A 429 12.40 14.95 40.28
C LYS A 429 12.53 15.86 41.51
N GLN A 430 11.77 16.95 41.56
CA GLN A 430 11.78 17.85 42.72
C GLN A 430 11.37 17.15 44.02
N ARG A 431 10.36 16.27 43.96
CA ARG A 431 9.94 15.46 45.12
C ARG A 431 11.02 14.48 45.54
N ILE A 432 11.69 13.81 44.60
CA ILE A 432 12.81 12.93 44.88
C ILE A 432 13.93 13.72 45.56
N THR A 433 14.35 14.85 44.98
CA THR A 433 15.38 15.73 45.57
C THR A 433 15.02 16.13 46.99
N ARG A 434 13.81 16.67 47.21
CA ARG A 434 13.35 17.06 48.54
C ARG A 434 13.27 15.89 49.52
N ALA A 435 12.80 14.72 49.06
CA ALA A 435 12.75 13.53 49.89
C ALA A 435 14.15 13.04 50.27
N THR A 436 15.11 13.08 49.35
CA THR A 436 16.52 12.73 49.59
C THR A 436 17.19 13.72 50.55
N GLU A 437 16.96 15.02 50.41
CA GLU A 437 17.44 16.04 51.35
C GLU A 437 16.86 15.81 52.75
N THR A 438 15.54 15.65 52.83
CA THR A 438 14.84 15.36 54.10
C THR A 438 15.36 14.07 54.72
N MET A 439 15.53 13.01 53.93
CA MET A 439 16.10 11.73 54.37
C MET A 439 17.50 11.90 54.91
N SER A 440 18.36 12.67 54.24
CA SER A 440 19.73 12.92 54.69
C SER A 440 19.80 13.63 56.05
N GLU A 441 18.76 14.38 56.44
CA GLU A 441 18.69 15.04 57.75
C GLU A 441 18.27 14.12 58.90
N TRP A 442 17.34 13.18 58.66
CA TRP A 442 16.81 12.29 59.70
C TRP A 442 17.47 10.90 59.72
N GLU A 443 17.95 10.40 58.58
CA GLU A 443 18.56 9.07 58.45
C GLU A 443 19.77 8.90 59.38
N PRO A 444 20.71 9.85 59.52
CA PRO A 444 21.82 9.72 60.47
C PRO A 444 21.35 9.64 61.92
N LYS A 445 20.25 10.34 62.27
CA LYS A 445 19.67 10.31 63.63
C LYS A 445 19.05 8.97 63.94
N LEU A 446 18.33 8.39 62.97
CA LEU A 446 17.75 7.05 63.07
C LEU A 446 18.82 5.95 63.02
N ARG A 447 19.85 6.08 62.18
CA ARG A 447 21.01 5.19 62.18
C ARG A 447 21.74 5.25 63.50
N ALA A 448 22.00 6.43 64.07
CA ALA A 448 22.61 6.56 65.39
C ALA A 448 21.75 5.88 66.48
N ALA A 449 20.43 6.07 66.45
CA ALA A 449 19.49 5.41 67.35
C ALA A 449 19.39 3.88 67.14
N ALA A 450 19.59 3.39 65.91
CA ALA A 450 19.63 1.96 65.59
C ALA A 450 21.01 1.33 65.89
N SER A 451 22.09 2.11 65.76
CA SER A 451 23.47 1.70 66.07
C SER A 451 23.70 1.48 67.57
N SER A 452 22.81 2.02 68.41
CA SER A 452 22.74 1.72 69.83
C SER A 452 22.06 0.38 70.17
N GLY A 453 21.71 -0.48 69.19
CA GLY A 453 21.12 -1.79 69.51
C GLY A 453 20.83 -2.80 68.38
N GLY A 454 21.19 -2.55 67.11
CA GLY A 454 20.89 -3.47 66.00
C GLY A 454 22.00 -4.49 65.75
N ALA A 455 21.74 -5.76 66.05
CA ALA A 455 22.60 -6.87 65.61
C ALA A 455 22.73 -6.86 64.06
N ALA A 456 23.93 -7.18 63.55
CA ALA A 456 24.14 -7.38 62.12
C ALA A 456 23.10 -8.39 61.56
N PRO A 457 22.61 -8.21 60.32
CA PRO A 457 21.69 -9.17 59.71
C PRO A 457 22.31 -10.57 59.79
N VAL A 458 21.56 -11.49 60.40
CA VAL A 458 22.00 -12.87 60.52
C VAL A 458 21.69 -13.57 59.19
N PRO A 459 22.68 -14.15 58.49
CA PRO A 459 22.43 -14.79 57.21
C PRO A 459 21.49 -16.00 57.37
N LEU A 460 20.61 -16.20 56.38
CA LEU A 460 19.70 -17.35 56.34
C LEU A 460 20.47 -18.67 56.20
N LEU A 461 21.55 -18.64 55.44
CA LEU A 461 22.48 -19.75 55.21
C LEU A 461 23.91 -19.20 55.28
N HIS A 462 24.80 -19.94 55.93
CA HIS A 462 26.22 -19.62 55.99
C HIS A 462 27.05 -20.90 55.90
N TRP A 463 27.62 -21.10 54.71
CA TRP A 463 28.59 -22.15 54.43
C TRP A 463 30.00 -21.59 54.60
N THR A 464 30.69 -22.04 55.64
CA THR A 464 32.02 -21.51 56.00
C THR A 464 33.14 -22.04 55.10
N LEU A 465 32.95 -23.24 54.50
CA LEU A 465 33.94 -23.93 53.67
C LEU A 465 35.32 -24.01 54.35
N ASN A 466 35.33 -24.33 55.65
CA ASN A 466 36.51 -24.29 56.51
C ASN A 466 36.91 -25.66 57.06
N GLU A 467 36.33 -26.72 56.53
CA GLU A 467 36.67 -28.10 56.84
C GLU A 467 38.14 -28.36 56.48
N THR A 468 38.79 -29.23 57.25
CA THR A 468 40.22 -29.53 57.06
C THR A 468 40.45 -30.85 56.34
N THR A 469 39.48 -31.77 56.36
CA THR A 469 39.47 -33.05 55.65
C THR A 469 38.04 -33.47 55.33
N GLY A 470 37.89 -34.42 54.39
CA GLY A 470 36.59 -34.96 54.02
C GLY A 470 35.86 -34.15 52.94
N SER A 471 34.67 -34.63 52.59
CA SER A 471 33.81 -34.08 51.54
C SER A 471 32.41 -33.70 52.04
N GLU A 472 32.11 -33.89 53.33
CA GLU A 472 30.85 -33.42 53.92
C GLU A 472 31.05 -32.04 54.54
N LEU A 473 30.10 -31.14 54.32
CA LEU A 473 30.04 -29.79 54.85
C LEU A 473 28.91 -29.67 55.87
N THR A 474 29.09 -28.85 56.90
CA THR A 474 28.01 -28.54 57.84
C THR A 474 27.62 -27.07 57.75
N GLU A 475 26.33 -26.79 57.52
CA GLU A 475 25.82 -25.42 57.48
C GLU A 475 25.85 -24.81 58.89
N GLN A 476 26.34 -23.58 59.01
CA GLN A 476 26.64 -23.01 60.32
C GLN A 476 25.39 -22.66 61.13
N ARG A 477 24.29 -22.29 60.47
CA ARG A 477 23.05 -21.86 61.14
C ARG A 477 22.22 -23.04 61.63
N ASP A 478 22.26 -24.14 60.89
CA ASP A 478 21.52 -25.36 61.17
C ASP A 478 22.41 -26.58 60.88
N PRO A 479 23.08 -27.14 61.91
CA PRO A 479 24.01 -28.26 61.74
C PRO A 479 23.38 -29.54 61.18
N THR A 480 22.04 -29.62 61.12
CA THR A 480 21.31 -30.72 60.49
C THR A 480 21.36 -30.65 58.97
N ARG A 481 21.64 -29.47 58.39
CA ARG A 481 21.84 -29.28 56.96
C ARG A 481 23.27 -29.64 56.59
N LYS A 482 23.40 -30.64 55.73
CA LYS A 482 24.68 -31.11 55.20
C LYS A 482 24.84 -30.70 53.74
N GLY A 483 26.05 -30.32 53.38
CA GLY A 483 26.46 -30.14 51.99
C GLY A 483 27.46 -31.22 51.61
N GLN A 484 27.58 -31.50 50.33
CA GLN A 484 28.49 -32.52 49.82
C GLN A 484 29.40 -31.93 48.76
N VAL A 485 30.70 -32.05 48.93
CA VAL A 485 31.69 -31.78 47.89
C VAL A 485 31.63 -32.91 46.88
N VAL A 486 31.36 -32.56 45.63
CA VAL A 486 31.41 -33.43 44.46
C VAL A 486 32.68 -33.07 43.69
N GLY A 487 33.56 -34.04 43.47
CA GLY A 487 34.90 -33.82 42.91
C GLY A 487 36.01 -33.99 43.95
N LYS A 488 37.14 -33.31 43.74
CA LYS A 488 38.33 -33.44 44.61
C LYS A 488 38.33 -32.32 45.66
N ALA A 489 38.01 -32.67 46.91
CA ALA A 489 38.10 -31.72 48.02
C ALA A 489 39.55 -31.30 48.30
N GLU A 490 39.91 -30.06 47.95
CA GLU A 490 41.23 -29.45 48.20
C GLU A 490 41.06 -28.22 49.09
N TRP A 491 41.22 -28.43 50.40
CA TRP A 491 41.11 -27.40 51.43
C TRP A 491 42.38 -26.56 51.52
N THR A 492 42.23 -25.24 51.64
CA THR A 492 43.33 -24.27 51.65
C THR A 492 43.05 -23.14 52.66
N THR A 493 43.99 -22.20 52.80
CA THR A 493 43.81 -21.01 53.63
C THR A 493 42.86 -20.02 52.96
N GLY A 494 41.77 -19.70 53.65
CA GLY A 494 40.73 -18.76 53.23
C GLY A 494 41.00 -17.32 53.62
N LYS A 495 40.07 -16.42 53.28
CA LYS A 495 40.10 -15.01 53.73
C LYS A 495 39.87 -14.88 55.24
N LEU A 496 38.94 -15.67 55.76
CA LEU A 496 38.53 -15.66 57.16
C LEU A 496 39.26 -16.77 57.92
N ASP A 497 39.00 -18.03 57.54
CA ASP A 497 39.61 -19.23 58.13
C ASP A 497 40.14 -20.16 57.01
N GLY A 498 39.49 -21.30 56.78
CA GLY A 498 39.73 -22.18 55.64
C GLY A 498 38.94 -21.76 54.39
N ALA A 499 39.26 -22.39 53.26
CA ALA A 499 38.51 -22.29 52.02
C ALA A 499 38.60 -23.61 51.23
N LEU A 500 37.60 -23.86 50.38
CA LEU A 500 37.63 -24.92 49.38
C LEU A 500 38.15 -24.37 48.04
N LYS A 501 39.08 -25.08 47.41
CA LYS A 501 39.54 -24.76 46.06
C LYS A 501 38.65 -25.45 45.03
N PHE A 502 38.25 -24.69 44.00
CA PHE A 502 37.45 -25.16 42.89
C PHE A 502 38.31 -25.20 41.62
N ASP A 503 38.35 -26.35 40.93
CA ASP A 503 39.19 -26.61 39.76
C ASP A 503 38.39 -26.64 38.44
N GLY A 504 37.12 -26.22 38.48
CA GLY A 504 36.18 -26.29 37.37
C GLY A 504 35.41 -27.62 37.26
N SER A 505 35.84 -28.67 37.97
CA SER A 505 35.12 -29.95 38.07
C SER A 505 34.54 -30.20 39.46
N THR A 506 35.13 -29.56 40.47
CA THR A 506 34.70 -29.64 41.87
C THR A 506 33.58 -28.63 42.13
N HIS A 507 32.53 -29.04 42.83
CA HIS A 507 31.46 -28.15 43.31
C HIS A 507 30.88 -28.66 44.64
N VAL A 508 30.02 -27.85 45.25
CA VAL A 508 29.30 -28.19 46.49
C VAL A 508 27.81 -28.32 46.19
N GLU A 509 27.25 -29.50 46.46
CA GLU A 509 25.80 -29.70 46.51
C GLU A 509 25.30 -29.38 47.92
N ALA A 510 24.59 -28.25 48.06
CA ALA A 510 24.08 -27.76 49.34
C ALA A 510 22.60 -28.14 49.60
N GLY A 511 22.02 -29.01 48.77
CA GLY A 511 20.61 -29.39 48.82
C GLY A 511 19.66 -28.31 48.27
N ASP A 512 18.35 -28.59 48.36
CA ASP A 512 17.31 -27.68 47.88
C ASP A 512 16.93 -26.62 48.93
N LEU A 513 17.77 -25.58 49.01
CA LEU A 513 17.63 -24.47 49.95
C LEU A 513 17.59 -23.14 49.19
N ALA A 514 17.08 -22.08 49.84
CA ALA A 514 17.03 -20.71 49.30
C ALA A 514 16.25 -20.57 47.96
N ASN A 515 15.06 -21.18 47.91
CA ASN A 515 14.10 -21.09 46.79
C ASN A 515 13.39 -19.73 46.74
N PHE A 516 14.11 -18.70 46.34
CA PHE A 516 13.58 -17.35 46.14
C PHE A 516 13.02 -17.18 44.72
N ASP A 517 11.86 -16.52 44.62
CA ASP A 517 11.22 -16.16 43.35
C ASP A 517 11.50 -14.69 42.99
N ARG A 518 11.12 -14.27 41.78
CA ARG A 518 11.33 -12.93 41.22
C ARG A 518 10.73 -11.78 42.03
N THR A 519 9.84 -12.06 42.97
CA THR A 519 9.25 -11.05 43.85
C THR A 519 9.89 -11.00 45.24
N ASP A 520 10.72 -11.98 45.57
CA ASP A 520 11.37 -12.04 46.87
C ASP A 520 12.56 -11.10 46.94
N LYS A 521 12.81 -10.58 48.14
CA LYS A 521 13.98 -9.76 48.45
C LYS A 521 15.05 -10.66 49.05
N PHE A 522 16.20 -10.72 48.42
CA PHE A 522 17.29 -11.56 48.90
C PHE A 522 18.65 -10.99 48.54
N SER A 523 19.66 -11.50 49.22
CA SER A 523 21.05 -11.12 49.01
C SER A 523 21.95 -12.32 49.27
N TYR A 524 23.02 -12.43 48.50
CA TYR A 524 23.91 -13.59 48.51
C TYR A 524 25.27 -13.18 47.99
N GLY A 525 26.30 -13.91 48.41
CA GLY A 525 27.67 -13.63 48.03
C GLY A 525 28.65 -14.57 48.70
N ALA A 526 29.92 -14.37 48.38
CA ALA A 526 31.00 -15.19 48.88
C ALA A 526 32.32 -14.40 48.89
N TRP A 527 33.25 -14.87 49.71
CA TRP A 527 34.66 -14.54 49.52
C TRP A 527 35.23 -15.44 48.42
N VAL A 528 35.85 -14.84 47.41
CA VAL A 528 36.47 -15.56 46.30
C VAL A 528 37.92 -15.14 46.12
N ASN A 529 38.77 -16.06 45.70
CA ASN A 529 40.12 -15.79 45.22
C ASN A 529 40.25 -16.43 43.84
N VAL A 530 40.19 -15.59 42.80
CA VAL A 530 40.08 -16.04 41.42
C VAL A 530 41.48 -16.21 40.83
N ALA A 531 41.76 -17.35 40.18
CA ALA A 531 43.08 -17.66 39.63
C ALA A 531 43.32 -17.08 38.23
N ASP A 532 42.26 -16.93 37.43
CA ASP A 532 42.31 -16.42 36.06
C ASP A 532 40.99 -15.70 35.70
N LYS A 533 40.68 -15.54 34.40
CA LYS A 533 39.45 -14.88 33.91
C LYS A 533 38.46 -15.84 33.25
N GLU A 534 38.71 -17.15 33.33
CA GLU A 534 37.82 -18.15 32.76
C GLU A 534 36.45 -18.10 33.42
N ALA A 535 35.44 -18.58 32.70
CA ALA A 535 34.08 -18.57 33.21
C ALA A 535 33.94 -19.52 34.40
N ALA A 536 33.38 -19.03 35.51
CA ALA A 536 33.19 -19.81 36.72
C ALA A 536 31.88 -19.47 37.42
N THR A 537 31.25 -20.47 38.02
CA THR A 537 30.05 -20.29 38.85
C THR A 537 30.47 -20.13 40.31
N VAL A 538 30.13 -19.00 40.92
CA VAL A 538 30.39 -18.75 42.35
C VAL A 538 29.29 -19.38 43.20
N LEU A 539 28.04 -19.11 42.85
CA LEU A 539 26.86 -19.67 43.49
C LEU A 539 25.77 -19.83 42.45
N SER A 540 25.02 -20.92 42.50
CA SER A 540 23.86 -21.12 41.63
C SER A 540 22.79 -21.92 42.35
N ARG A 541 21.54 -21.50 42.16
CA ARG A 541 20.35 -22.32 42.39
C ARG A 541 19.48 -22.21 41.14
N MET A 542 19.74 -23.09 40.19
CA MET A 542 18.96 -23.24 38.96
C MET A 542 18.20 -24.57 38.98
N ASP A 543 17.02 -24.59 38.38
CA ASP A 543 16.25 -25.79 38.10
C ASP A 543 16.24 -26.04 36.58
N ASP A 544 17.16 -26.90 36.14
CA ASP A 544 17.35 -27.26 34.73
C ASP A 544 16.09 -27.89 34.12
N ALA A 545 15.32 -28.66 34.91
CA ALA A 545 14.10 -29.30 34.44
C ALA A 545 12.99 -28.28 34.13
N THR A 546 13.04 -27.11 34.78
CA THR A 546 12.08 -26.02 34.61
C THR A 546 12.69 -24.86 33.82
N ALA A 547 13.37 -25.19 32.71
CA ALA A 547 13.98 -24.23 31.79
C ALA A 547 14.99 -23.27 32.48
N PHE A 548 15.84 -23.84 33.35
CA PHE A 548 16.85 -23.13 34.13
C PHE A 548 16.26 -22.03 35.02
N ARG A 549 15.06 -22.23 35.56
CA ARG A 549 14.44 -21.25 36.47
C ARG A 549 15.26 -21.16 37.75
N GLY A 550 15.62 -19.94 38.15
CA GLY A 550 16.43 -19.73 39.35
C GLY A 550 17.32 -18.49 39.28
N TYR A 551 18.41 -18.50 40.04
CA TYR A 551 19.37 -17.40 40.08
C TYR A 551 20.80 -17.91 40.24
N ASP A 552 21.75 -17.08 39.79
CA ASP A 552 23.17 -17.38 39.90
C ASP A 552 24.03 -16.13 40.19
N LEU A 553 25.28 -16.40 40.53
CA LEU A 553 26.38 -15.44 40.54
C LEU A 553 27.57 -16.09 39.86
N LEU A 554 27.97 -15.51 38.73
CA LEU A 554 29.00 -16.03 37.84
C LEU A 554 30.15 -15.03 37.71
N LEU A 555 31.30 -15.54 37.32
CA LEU A 555 32.41 -14.79 36.77
C LEU A 555 32.50 -15.11 35.29
N VAL A 556 32.41 -14.10 34.43
CA VAL A 556 32.51 -14.25 32.98
C VAL A 556 33.47 -13.18 32.45
N GLY A 557 34.60 -13.61 31.90
CA GLY A 557 35.64 -12.68 31.42
C GLY A 557 36.18 -11.78 32.52
N GLY A 558 36.29 -12.29 33.76
CA GLY A 558 36.71 -11.53 34.93
C GLY A 558 35.66 -10.58 35.53
N LYS A 559 34.45 -10.50 34.96
CA LYS A 559 33.35 -9.67 35.49
C LYS A 559 32.35 -10.51 36.26
N LEU A 560 31.91 -9.97 37.39
CA LEU A 560 30.78 -10.51 38.15
C LEU A 560 29.50 -10.32 37.34
N THR A 561 28.75 -11.40 37.17
CA THR A 561 27.51 -11.48 36.39
C THR A 561 26.46 -12.20 37.24
N ALA A 562 25.22 -11.72 37.24
CA ALA A 562 24.12 -12.39 37.92
C ALA A 562 22.90 -12.50 37.01
N HIS A 563 22.25 -13.65 37.07
CA HIS A 563 20.97 -13.90 36.44
C HIS A 563 19.85 -14.13 37.45
N LEU A 564 18.65 -13.72 37.07
CA LEU A 564 17.40 -14.19 37.65
C LEU A 564 16.49 -14.65 36.51
N VAL A 565 16.30 -15.95 36.41
CA VAL A 565 15.71 -16.63 35.26
C VAL A 565 14.34 -17.17 35.64
N TYR A 566 13.32 -16.79 34.88
CA TYR A 566 12.02 -17.45 34.94
C TYR A 566 11.91 -18.58 33.90
N ARG A 567 12.45 -18.32 32.70
CA ARG A 567 12.56 -19.25 31.57
C ARG A 567 13.70 -18.83 30.66
N TRP A 568 14.77 -19.62 30.56
CA TRP A 568 15.89 -19.31 29.67
C TRP A 568 15.61 -19.71 28.21
N PRO A 569 16.05 -18.93 27.20
CA PRO A 569 16.67 -17.59 27.27
C PRO A 569 15.64 -16.44 27.19
N ASP A 570 14.35 -16.74 27.13
CA ASP A 570 13.30 -15.78 26.76
C ASP A 570 12.99 -14.76 27.87
N GLU A 571 13.02 -15.18 29.14
CA GLU A 571 12.55 -14.42 30.30
C GLU A 571 13.58 -14.49 31.44
N ALA A 572 14.55 -13.57 31.43
CA ALA A 572 15.58 -13.45 32.45
C ALA A 572 16.01 -11.99 32.69
N LEU A 573 16.41 -11.69 33.92
CA LEU A 573 17.24 -10.52 34.24
C LEU A 573 18.71 -10.92 34.10
N HIS A 574 19.51 -10.05 33.49
CA HIS A 574 20.95 -10.23 33.32
C HIS A 574 21.67 -8.94 33.70
N VAL A 575 22.52 -8.99 34.72
CA VAL A 575 23.26 -7.83 35.23
C VAL A 575 24.74 -8.16 35.30
N VAL A 576 25.58 -7.27 34.75
CA VAL A 576 27.03 -7.41 34.71
C VAL A 576 27.68 -6.23 35.43
N SER A 577 28.69 -6.53 36.25
CA SER A 577 29.51 -5.54 36.92
C SER A 577 30.30 -4.67 35.95
N LYS A 578 30.55 -3.42 36.34
CA LYS A 578 31.34 -2.47 35.54
C LYS A 578 32.84 -2.77 35.64
N THR A 579 33.29 -3.18 36.81
CA THR A 579 34.68 -3.46 37.15
C THR A 579 34.94 -4.96 37.20
N GLU A 580 36.18 -5.36 36.94
CA GLU A 580 36.61 -6.75 37.04
C GLU A 580 36.93 -7.14 38.49
N VAL A 581 36.79 -8.43 38.81
CA VAL A 581 37.24 -9.00 40.08
C VAL A 581 38.77 -9.21 40.02
N PRO A 582 39.55 -8.73 41.00
CA PRO A 582 41.00 -8.89 41.01
C PRO A 582 41.45 -10.36 41.09
N ILE A 583 42.43 -10.73 40.26
CA ILE A 583 43.06 -12.06 40.26
C ILE A 583 44.02 -12.19 41.44
N GLY A 584 44.06 -13.36 42.07
CA GLY A 584 45.00 -13.71 43.13
C GLY A 584 44.75 -13.00 44.47
N LYS A 585 43.65 -12.23 44.60
CA LYS A 585 43.27 -11.51 45.81
C LYS A 585 41.91 -11.98 46.30
N TRP A 586 41.84 -12.28 47.59
CA TRP A 586 40.56 -12.49 48.27
C TRP A 586 39.70 -11.24 48.17
N THR A 587 38.54 -11.39 47.52
CA THR A 587 37.60 -10.33 47.20
C THR A 587 36.20 -10.76 47.65
N HIS A 588 35.46 -9.87 48.29
CA HIS A 588 34.07 -10.14 48.66
C HIS A 588 33.16 -9.78 47.50
N VAL A 589 32.54 -10.77 46.87
CA VAL A 589 31.57 -10.57 45.79
C VAL A 589 30.17 -10.74 46.36
N PHE A 590 29.28 -9.81 46.04
CA PHE A 590 27.95 -9.80 46.65
C PHE A 590 26.89 -9.28 45.68
N ALA A 591 25.70 -9.86 45.75
CA ALA A 591 24.53 -9.46 44.99
C ALA A 591 23.36 -9.18 45.93
N THR A 592 22.60 -8.13 45.62
CA THR A 592 21.33 -7.82 46.30
C THR A 592 20.22 -7.67 45.27
N TYR A 593 19.04 -8.15 45.61
CA TYR A 593 17.84 -8.00 44.79
C TYR A 593 16.65 -7.50 45.61
N ASP A 594 15.91 -6.54 45.06
CA ASP A 594 14.84 -5.81 45.75
C ASP A 594 13.42 -6.33 45.50
N GLY A 595 13.26 -7.41 44.72
CA GLY A 595 11.96 -8.01 44.38
C GLY A 595 11.19 -7.28 43.27
N SER A 596 11.77 -6.27 42.62
CA SER A 596 11.08 -5.42 41.64
C SER A 596 10.74 -6.11 40.30
N SER A 597 11.29 -7.29 40.03
CA SER A 597 11.26 -7.96 38.72
C SER A 597 11.89 -7.12 37.61
N LYS A 598 12.86 -6.27 37.95
CA LYS A 598 13.61 -5.44 37.01
C LYS A 598 15.10 -5.52 37.26
N ALA A 599 15.89 -5.35 36.20
CA ALA A 599 17.35 -5.34 36.27
C ALA A 599 17.89 -4.21 37.18
N GLU A 600 17.19 -3.07 37.27
CA GLU A 600 17.59 -1.97 38.16
C GLU A 600 17.58 -2.34 39.65
N GLY A 601 16.79 -3.36 40.03
CA GLY A 601 16.68 -3.89 41.38
C GLY A 601 17.82 -4.83 41.79
N PHE A 602 18.61 -5.32 40.82
CA PHE A 602 19.82 -6.09 41.09
C PHE A 602 21.02 -5.16 41.25
N LYS A 603 21.76 -5.28 42.35
CA LYS A 603 23.03 -4.58 42.58
C LYS A 603 24.15 -5.58 42.84
N LEU A 604 25.29 -5.32 42.22
CA LEU A 604 26.51 -6.12 42.36
C LEU A 604 27.58 -5.29 43.07
N TYR A 605 28.26 -5.91 44.02
CA TYR A 605 29.27 -5.30 44.88
C TYR A 605 30.56 -6.12 44.84
N ILE A 606 31.70 -5.42 44.92
CA ILE A 606 33.04 -6.00 44.91
C ILE A 606 33.81 -5.26 46.02
N ASP A 607 34.07 -5.96 47.12
CA ASP A 607 34.62 -5.41 48.38
C ASP A 607 33.71 -4.34 49.05
N GLY A 608 32.40 -4.44 48.86
CA GLY A 608 31.40 -3.47 49.31
C GLY A 608 31.00 -2.51 48.21
#